data_AF-A0A6A4VM87-F1
#
_entry.id   AF-A0A6A4VM87-F1
#
_cell.length_a   1.000
_cell.length_b   1.000
_cell.length_c   1.000
_cell.angle_alpha   90.00
_cell.angle_beta   90.00
_cell.angle_gamma   90.00
#
_symmetry.space_group_name_H-M   'P 1'
#
loop_
_entity.id
_entity.type
_entity.pdbx_description
1 polymer ?
#
loop_
_entity_poly.entity_id
_entity_poly.type
_entity_poly.pdbx_seq_one_letter_code
_entity_poly.pdbx_strand_id
1 'polypeptide(L)'
;MRVVSLLPLLSALLLALGFSRCVGHAVRHGDHESIGQNNEMTIMQDDVECDDGETNLEVDWDGSPEVYTCAMARDRRPADPIHTMDSIQTCVDVSGDYLHGAIVMLYHPCADSTEVDKLKQLVRGCIRRHVITPYNKLSLERPLALATWGCHLRMARVDEAAVRTFIREKALRGPGRQRYGRGRFDAQLLVEAATPEGSDQADSVLCPNQP
;
A
#
# COMPACT_ATOMS: atom_id res chain seq x y z
N MET A 1 1.95 -59.37 23.10
CA MET A 1 2.65 -58.28 22.37
C MET A 1 1.77 -57.04 22.44
N ARG A 2 2.20 -56.00 23.16
CA ARG A 2 1.42 -54.75 23.32
C ARG A 2 1.80 -53.80 22.19
N VAL A 3 0.85 -53.47 21.32
CA VAL A 3 1.02 -52.45 20.27
C VAL A 3 0.94 -51.09 20.96
N VAL A 4 2.08 -50.41 21.08
CA VAL A 4 2.15 -49.04 21.58
C VAL A 4 1.79 -48.11 20.43
N SER A 5 0.64 -47.44 20.54
CA SER A 5 0.16 -46.47 19.54
C SER A 5 1.08 -45.25 19.50
N LEU A 6 1.82 -45.09 18.40
CA LEU A 6 2.71 -43.96 18.13
C LEU A 6 1.97 -42.69 17.62
N LEU A 7 0.62 -42.71 17.61
CA LEU A 7 -0.19 -41.59 17.12
C LEU A 7 -0.05 -40.24 17.87
N PRO A 8 0.31 -40.12 19.17
CA PRO A 8 0.42 -38.79 19.80
C PRO A 8 1.73 -38.06 19.44
N LEU A 9 2.75 -38.78 18.93
CA LEU A 9 4.03 -38.16 18.55
C LEU A 9 4.01 -37.54 17.15
N LEU A 10 3.11 -37.97 16.26
CA LEU A 10 2.94 -37.34 14.94
C LEU A 10 2.22 -35.97 15.03
N SER A 11 1.34 -35.79 16.02
CA SER A 11 0.61 -34.52 16.21
C SER A 11 1.53 -33.39 16.71
N ALA A 12 2.51 -33.73 17.56
CA ALA A 12 3.52 -32.77 18.02
C ALA A 12 4.52 -32.38 16.91
N LEU A 13 4.78 -33.26 15.94
CA LEU A 13 5.69 -32.97 14.83
C LEU A 13 5.07 -32.01 13.80
N LEU A 14 3.74 -32.02 13.62
CA LEU A 14 3.04 -31.08 12.73
C LEU A 14 2.93 -29.66 13.33
N LEU A 15 2.92 -29.51 14.66
CA LEU A 15 3.00 -28.22 15.35
C LEU A 15 4.43 -27.64 15.33
N ALA A 16 5.46 -28.50 15.27
CA ALA A 16 6.87 -28.09 15.17
C ALA A 16 7.32 -27.74 13.74
N LEU A 17 6.51 -28.05 12.72
CA LEU A 17 6.79 -27.74 11.31
C LEU A 17 6.27 -26.37 10.87
N GLY A 18 5.86 -25.50 11.81
CA GLY A 18 5.66 -24.08 11.54
C GLY A 18 4.73 -23.82 10.35
N PHE A 19 3.50 -24.34 10.41
CA PHE A 19 2.45 -23.90 9.49
C PHE A 19 2.25 -22.39 9.67
N SER A 20 2.92 -21.66 8.77
CA SER A 20 2.81 -20.27 8.33
C SER A 20 1.96 -19.34 9.20
N ARG A 21 2.64 -18.42 9.90
CA ARG A 21 2.01 -17.25 10.54
C ARG A 21 1.82 -16.06 9.61
N CYS A 22 2.15 -16.19 8.33
CA CYS A 22 1.68 -15.27 7.28
C CYS A 22 0.24 -15.55 6.83
N VAL A 23 -0.53 -16.36 7.57
CA VAL A 23 -1.94 -16.59 7.28
C VAL A 23 -2.76 -15.49 7.96
N GLY A 24 -3.35 -14.63 7.14
CA GLY A 24 -4.41 -13.74 7.59
C GLY A 24 -5.44 -14.53 8.39
N HIS A 25 -5.74 -14.07 9.60
CA HIS A 25 -6.90 -14.56 10.32
C HIS A 25 -8.14 -14.32 9.45
N ALA A 26 -8.62 -15.40 8.83
CA ALA A 26 -9.99 -15.49 8.38
C ALA A 26 -10.86 -15.43 9.64
N VAL A 27 -11.35 -14.24 9.95
CA VAL A 27 -12.42 -14.07 10.94
C VAL A 27 -13.60 -14.91 10.45
N ARG A 28 -13.87 -16.01 11.15
CA ARG A 28 -15.07 -16.82 10.92
C ARG A 28 -16.29 -15.96 11.18
N HIS A 29 -17.24 -16.04 10.25
CA HIS A 29 -18.54 -15.41 10.33
C HIS A 29 -19.31 -15.98 11.52
N GLY A 30 -19.48 -15.19 12.57
CA GLY A 30 -20.18 -15.55 13.80
C GLY A 30 -19.26 -15.57 15.00
N ASP A 31 -18.97 -14.38 15.53
CA ASP A 31 -19.04 -14.05 16.95
C ASP A 31 -18.88 -12.53 17.06
N HIS A 32 -19.91 -11.89 17.58
CA HIS A 32 -20.11 -10.46 17.59
C HIS A 32 -19.55 -9.90 18.91
N GLU A 33 -18.23 -9.66 18.99
CA GLU A 33 -17.67 -8.86 20.10
C GLU A 33 -16.37 -8.14 19.69
N SER A 34 -16.54 -6.86 19.38
CA SER A 34 -15.60 -5.73 19.53
C SER A 34 -14.09 -6.05 19.55
N ILE A 35 -13.43 -5.90 18.39
CA ILE A 35 -12.00 -5.58 18.33
C ILE A 35 -11.81 -4.36 17.42
N GLY A 36 -11.56 -3.22 18.08
CA GLY A 36 -10.59 -2.22 17.64
C GLY A 36 -10.86 -1.49 16.33
N GLN A 37 -11.64 -0.42 16.42
CA GLN A 37 -11.47 0.77 15.59
C GLN A 37 -10.02 1.23 15.67
N ASN A 38 -9.16 0.93 14.68
CA ASN A 38 -7.90 1.61 14.37
C ASN A 38 -7.38 1.05 13.03
N ASN A 39 -7.84 1.64 11.91
CA ASN A 39 -7.26 1.39 10.58
C ASN A 39 -5.91 2.11 10.49
N GLU A 40 -4.91 1.58 11.17
CA GLU A 40 -3.52 2.01 11.11
C GLU A 40 -2.86 1.34 9.89
N MET A 41 -2.64 2.11 8.84
CA MET A 41 -1.84 1.67 7.70
C MET A 41 -0.36 1.90 8.04
N THR A 42 0.24 0.95 8.75
CA THR A 42 1.69 0.88 8.93
C THR A 42 2.27 0.15 7.73
N ILE A 43 3.05 0.86 6.91
CA ILE A 43 3.84 0.23 5.84
C ILE A 43 5.23 -0.04 6.45
N MET A 44 5.67 -1.29 6.37
CA MET A 44 6.92 -1.83 6.95
C MET A 44 6.92 -1.82 8.48
N GLN A 45 6.41 -2.89 9.09
CA GLN A 45 6.65 -3.19 10.50
C GLN A 45 7.78 -4.24 10.56
N ASP A 46 8.79 -4.01 11.42
CA ASP A 46 9.84 -5.00 11.73
C ASP A 46 9.18 -6.21 12.41
N ASP A 47 8.72 -7.16 11.62
CA ASP A 47 8.29 -8.48 12.07
C ASP A 47 9.18 -9.51 11.38
N VAL A 48 9.92 -10.27 12.20
CA VAL A 48 10.82 -11.36 11.76
C VAL A 48 10.10 -12.43 10.93
N GLU A 49 8.77 -12.53 11.06
CA GLU A 49 7.94 -13.47 10.29
C GLU A 49 7.36 -12.86 9.01
N CYS A 50 7.52 -11.54 8.76
CA CYS A 50 7.07 -10.86 7.54
C CYS A 50 8.26 -10.41 6.68
N ASP A 51 8.01 -10.16 5.39
CA ASP A 51 9.02 -9.56 4.51
C ASP A 51 9.24 -8.10 4.91
N ASP A 52 10.35 -7.88 5.61
CA ASP A 52 10.88 -6.59 6.06
C ASP A 52 11.71 -5.88 4.97
N GLY A 53 11.89 -6.53 3.81
CA GLY A 53 12.73 -6.04 2.73
C GLY A 53 14.24 -6.08 3.03
N GLU A 54 14.68 -6.77 4.10
CA GLU A 54 16.08 -6.90 4.51
C GLU A 54 16.50 -8.37 4.72
N THR A 55 15.69 -9.19 5.39
CA THR A 55 16.08 -10.55 5.83
C THR A 55 15.21 -11.68 5.28
N ASN A 56 14.08 -11.37 4.65
CA ASN A 56 13.10 -12.37 4.16
C ASN A 56 12.64 -12.13 2.70
N LEU A 57 13.58 -11.79 1.82
CA LEU A 57 13.39 -11.44 0.39
C LEU A 57 12.80 -12.56 -0.50
N GLU A 58 12.37 -13.70 0.05
CA GLU A 58 11.86 -14.85 -0.73
C GLU A 58 10.33 -14.86 -0.86
N VAL A 59 9.60 -14.00 -0.11
CA VAL A 59 8.13 -13.87 -0.18
C VAL A 59 7.75 -12.63 -0.99
N ASP A 60 8.07 -12.66 -2.28
CA ASP A 60 7.64 -11.66 -3.24
C ASP A 60 6.16 -11.86 -3.65
N TRP A 61 5.63 -10.96 -4.48
CA TRP A 61 4.34 -11.09 -5.14
C TRP A 61 4.11 -12.54 -5.61
N ASP A 62 3.06 -13.17 -5.08
CA ASP A 62 2.73 -14.60 -5.22
C ASP A 62 2.22 -15.01 -6.63
N GLY A 63 2.34 -14.13 -7.61
CA GLY A 63 1.81 -14.35 -8.95
C GLY A 63 0.30 -14.10 -9.06
N SER A 64 -0.39 -13.76 -7.98
CA SER A 64 -1.84 -13.69 -7.96
C SER A 64 -2.38 -12.48 -8.70
N PRO A 65 -3.39 -12.66 -9.59
CA PRO A 65 -4.08 -11.54 -10.21
C PRO A 65 -5.07 -10.86 -9.26
N GLU A 66 -5.28 -11.36 -8.03
CA GLU A 66 -6.26 -10.81 -7.08
C GLU A 66 -6.00 -9.35 -6.72
N VAL A 67 -4.73 -8.95 -6.61
CA VAL A 67 -4.38 -7.55 -6.34
C VAL A 67 -4.68 -6.63 -7.54
N TYR A 68 -4.88 -7.20 -8.74
CA TYR A 68 -5.21 -6.49 -9.97
C TYR A 68 -6.68 -6.63 -10.38
N THR A 69 -7.44 -7.52 -9.74
CA THR A 69 -8.81 -7.86 -10.15
C THR A 69 -9.83 -7.44 -9.11
N CYS A 70 -10.96 -6.94 -9.58
CA CYS A 70 -12.10 -6.64 -8.74
C CYS A 70 -12.98 -7.90 -8.63
N ALA A 71 -12.71 -8.75 -7.64
CA ALA A 71 -13.49 -9.99 -7.39
C ALA A 71 -14.80 -9.73 -6.62
N MET A 72 -14.95 -8.57 -5.98
CA MET A 72 -16.18 -8.19 -5.27
C MET A 72 -17.29 -7.82 -6.26
N ALA A 73 -18.46 -8.46 -6.16
CA ALA A 73 -19.65 -8.05 -6.88
C ALA A 73 -19.92 -6.56 -6.58
N ARG A 74 -20.14 -5.77 -7.64
CA ARG A 74 -20.34 -4.31 -7.64
C ARG A 74 -21.50 -3.81 -6.75
N ASP A 75 -22.23 -4.73 -6.11
CA ASP A 75 -23.45 -4.53 -5.32
C ASP A 75 -23.25 -4.09 -3.87
N ARG A 76 -22.02 -4.05 -3.35
CA ARG A 76 -21.73 -3.57 -1.97
C ARG A 76 -21.08 -2.19 -1.90
N ARG A 77 -21.31 -1.31 -2.89
CA ARG A 77 -20.99 0.12 -2.69
C ARG A 77 -22.00 0.67 -1.68
N PRO A 78 -21.58 1.27 -0.57
CA PRO A 78 -22.49 2.02 0.28
C PRO A 78 -23.24 3.03 -0.60
N ALA A 79 -24.57 3.06 -0.46
CA ALA A 79 -25.42 4.02 -1.15
C ALA A 79 -25.27 5.46 -0.61
N ASP A 80 -24.42 5.66 0.41
CA ASP A 80 -24.11 6.98 0.93
C ASP A 80 -23.40 7.82 -0.13
N PRO A 81 -23.67 9.14 -0.19
CA PRO A 81 -23.05 9.99 -1.18
C PRO A 81 -21.55 10.07 -0.88
N ILE A 82 -20.77 9.32 -1.67
CA ILE A 82 -19.30 9.38 -1.76
C ILE A 82 -18.79 10.85 -1.85
N HIS A 83 -19.66 11.77 -2.28
CA HIS A 83 -19.41 13.21 -2.38
C HIS A 83 -19.15 13.96 -1.06
N THR A 84 -19.44 13.39 0.12
CA THR A 84 -19.24 14.10 1.41
C THR A 84 -18.12 13.52 2.27
N MET A 85 -17.31 12.61 1.74
CA MET A 85 -16.19 12.03 2.49
C MET A 85 -14.90 12.82 2.27
N ASP A 86 -14.56 13.67 3.24
CA ASP A 86 -13.33 14.47 3.25
C ASP A 86 -12.07 13.60 3.22
N SER A 87 -11.03 14.02 2.54
CA SER A 87 -9.72 13.34 2.52
C SER A 87 -9.13 13.19 3.93
N ILE A 88 -8.66 11.99 4.29
CA ILE A 88 -8.05 11.74 5.60
C ILE A 88 -6.54 11.62 5.43
N GLN A 89 -5.80 12.53 6.05
CA GLN A 89 -4.35 12.44 6.19
C GLN A 89 -4.01 11.96 7.59
N THR A 90 -3.16 10.94 7.68
CA THR A 90 -2.60 10.44 8.93
C THR A 90 -1.09 10.43 8.81
N CYS A 91 -0.39 10.86 9.87
CA CYS A 91 1.06 10.73 9.97
C CYS A 91 1.43 10.06 11.29
N VAL A 92 2.46 9.23 11.26
CA VAL A 92 3.05 8.55 12.42
C VAL A 92 4.55 8.78 12.41
N ASP A 93 5.15 8.90 13.58
CA ASP A 93 6.60 9.00 13.72
C ASP A 93 7.21 7.62 13.53
N VAL A 94 7.80 7.40 12.35
CA VAL A 94 8.57 6.20 12.04
C VAL A 94 10.05 6.48 12.27
N SER A 95 10.65 5.78 13.24
CA SER A 95 12.09 5.75 13.45
C SER A 95 12.72 4.71 12.51
N GLY A 96 13.51 5.14 11.53
CA GLY A 96 14.24 4.23 10.63
C GLY A 96 15.04 4.97 9.57
N ASP A 97 16.17 4.39 9.16
CA ASP A 97 17.19 5.04 8.31
C ASP A 97 17.06 4.73 6.82
N TYR A 98 16.18 3.80 6.48
CA TYR A 98 16.02 3.31 5.13
C TYR A 98 14.60 3.60 4.68
N LEU A 99 14.44 4.54 3.75
CA LEU A 99 13.52 4.41 2.62
C LEU A 99 13.65 5.65 1.71
N HIS A 100 13.58 5.36 0.42
CA HIS A 100 13.61 6.33 -0.65
C HIS A 100 12.36 7.21 -0.57
N GLY A 101 12.52 8.54 -0.68
CA GLY A 101 11.43 9.51 -0.50
C GLY A 101 10.38 9.56 -1.62
N ALA A 102 10.08 8.42 -2.25
CA ALA A 102 9.09 8.29 -3.29
C ALA A 102 7.65 8.35 -2.74
N ILE A 103 6.71 8.73 -3.60
CA ILE A 103 5.28 8.63 -3.32
C ILE A 103 4.76 7.30 -3.85
N VAL A 104 4.10 6.52 -3.03
CA VAL A 104 3.38 5.32 -3.47
C VAL A 104 1.90 5.69 -3.61
N MET A 105 1.41 5.67 -4.85
CA MET A 105 -0.02 5.77 -5.15
C MET A 105 -0.62 4.36 -5.15
N LEU A 106 -1.55 4.13 -4.23
CA LEU A 106 -2.32 2.91 -4.09
C LEU A 106 -3.75 3.15 -4.55
N TYR A 107 -4.33 2.17 -5.24
CA TYR A 107 -5.75 2.21 -5.60
C TYR A 107 -6.41 0.84 -5.51
N HIS A 108 -7.64 0.78 -5.04
CA HIS A 108 -8.40 -0.46 -5.05
C HIS A 108 -8.75 -0.85 -6.50
N PRO A 109 -8.64 -2.12 -6.91
CA PRO A 109 -9.00 -2.54 -8.27
C PRO A 109 -10.46 -2.23 -8.68
N CYS A 110 -11.35 -2.15 -7.69
CA CYS A 110 -12.75 -1.76 -7.87
C CYS A 110 -13.02 -0.24 -7.83
N ALA A 111 -11.99 0.60 -7.65
CA ALA A 111 -12.14 2.05 -7.63
C ALA A 111 -12.74 2.57 -8.95
N ASP A 112 -13.37 3.75 -8.90
CA ASP A 112 -13.81 4.42 -10.12
C ASP A 112 -12.59 4.72 -10.99
N SER A 113 -12.57 4.19 -12.22
CA SER A 113 -11.44 4.32 -13.12
C SER A 113 -11.14 5.78 -13.48
N THR A 114 -12.16 6.65 -13.51
CA THR A 114 -11.97 8.07 -13.80
C THR A 114 -11.21 8.78 -12.68
N GLU A 115 -11.52 8.46 -11.43
CA GLU A 115 -10.81 8.98 -10.26
C GLU A 115 -9.38 8.39 -10.17
N VAL A 116 -9.21 7.11 -10.49
CA VAL A 116 -7.88 6.48 -10.56
C VAL A 116 -7.02 7.17 -11.63
N ASP A 117 -7.54 7.38 -12.83
CA ASP A 117 -6.79 8.00 -13.92
C ASP A 117 -6.50 9.48 -13.63
N LYS A 118 -7.44 10.18 -13.00
CA LYS A 118 -7.22 11.54 -12.49
C LYS A 118 -6.07 11.58 -11.48
N LEU A 119 -6.04 10.67 -10.51
CA LEU A 119 -4.94 10.60 -9.52
C LEU A 119 -3.61 10.23 -10.18
N LYS A 120 -3.60 9.29 -11.13
CA LYS A 120 -2.40 8.94 -11.92
C LYS A 120 -1.83 10.15 -12.64
N GLN A 121 -2.69 10.94 -13.30
CA GLN A 121 -2.27 12.15 -14.01
C GLN A 121 -1.67 13.18 -13.06
N LEU A 122 -2.30 13.41 -11.90
CA LEU A 122 -1.78 14.33 -10.89
C LEU A 122 -0.43 13.89 -10.35
N VAL A 123 -0.28 12.63 -9.94
CA VAL A 123 0.98 12.09 -9.40
C VAL A 123 2.10 12.18 -10.44
N ARG A 124 1.84 11.72 -11.67
CA ARG A 124 2.81 11.78 -12.79
C ARG A 124 3.20 13.20 -13.16
N GLY A 125 2.28 14.16 -13.05
CA GLY A 125 2.55 15.58 -13.28
C GLY A 125 3.23 16.27 -12.09
N CYS A 126 3.25 15.65 -10.91
CA CYS A 126 3.76 16.27 -9.69
C CYS A 126 5.18 15.87 -9.33
N ILE A 127 5.53 14.60 -9.50
CA ILE A 127 6.80 14.06 -9.02
C ILE A 127 7.21 12.90 -9.89
N ARG A 128 8.50 12.78 -10.22
CA ARG A 128 9.05 11.63 -10.92
C ARG A 128 9.17 10.42 -10.00
N ARG A 129 9.62 10.61 -8.77
CA ARG A 129 9.79 9.54 -7.78
C ARG A 129 8.43 9.08 -7.25
N HIS A 130 7.75 8.27 -8.04
CA HIS A 130 6.50 7.62 -7.65
C HIS A 130 6.45 6.15 -8.06
N VAL A 131 5.65 5.38 -7.32
CA VAL A 131 5.17 4.05 -7.70
C VAL A 131 3.66 4.12 -7.75
N ILE A 132 3.06 3.57 -8.81
CA ILE A 132 1.60 3.46 -8.93
C ILE A 132 1.28 1.98 -9.02
N THR A 133 0.53 1.47 -8.05
CA THR A 133 0.20 0.05 -7.98
C THR A 133 -1.18 -0.16 -7.39
N PRO A 134 -1.95 -1.17 -7.84
CA PRO A 134 -3.21 -1.49 -7.20
C PRO A 134 -2.98 -2.15 -5.82
N TYR A 135 -3.96 -2.00 -4.94
CA TYR A 135 -3.95 -2.57 -3.59
C TYR A 135 -5.38 -2.89 -3.15
N ASN A 136 -5.72 -4.17 -3.19
CA ASN A 136 -7.07 -4.68 -2.88
C ASN A 136 -7.43 -4.64 -1.38
N LYS A 137 -6.50 -4.27 -0.49
CA LYS A 137 -6.78 -4.08 0.95
C LYS A 137 -7.22 -2.66 1.30
N LEU A 138 -7.31 -1.73 0.34
CA LEU A 138 -7.96 -0.44 0.56
C LEU A 138 -9.46 -0.63 0.78
N SER A 139 -10.04 0.18 1.68
CA SER A 139 -11.50 0.21 1.84
C SER A 139 -12.19 0.67 0.55
N LEU A 140 -13.36 0.11 0.25
CA LEU A 140 -14.20 0.56 -0.86
C LEU A 140 -14.75 1.99 -0.66
N GLU A 141 -14.80 2.48 0.58
CA GLU A 141 -15.20 3.86 0.89
C GLU A 141 -14.10 4.87 0.56
N ARG A 142 -12.83 4.46 0.69
CA ARG A 142 -11.64 5.28 0.41
C ARG A 142 -10.67 4.48 -0.44
N PRO A 143 -11.02 4.22 -1.70
CA PRO A 143 -10.31 3.28 -2.54
C PRO A 143 -9.05 3.89 -3.18
N LEU A 144 -8.67 5.12 -2.81
CA LEU A 144 -7.50 5.82 -3.31
C LEU A 144 -6.61 6.23 -2.14
N ALA A 145 -5.30 6.02 -2.25
CA ALA A 145 -4.36 6.49 -1.26
C ALA A 145 -3.03 6.95 -1.85
N LEU A 146 -2.39 7.91 -1.18
CA LEU A 146 -0.97 8.22 -1.33
C LEU A 146 -0.26 7.87 -0.03
N ALA A 147 0.89 7.22 -0.13
CA ALA A 147 1.74 6.91 1.01
C ALA A 147 3.16 7.42 0.76
N THR A 148 3.82 7.83 1.85
CA THR A 148 5.22 8.24 1.92
C THR A 148 5.74 7.83 3.30
N TRP A 149 7.00 8.14 3.59
CA TRP A 149 7.60 7.92 4.90
C TRP A 149 6.76 8.55 6.02
N GLY A 150 6.14 7.69 6.83
CA GLY A 150 5.37 8.08 8.01
C GLY A 150 4.10 8.86 7.75
N CYS A 151 3.62 8.98 6.51
CA CYS A 151 2.36 9.67 6.23
C CYS A 151 1.58 8.97 5.12
N HIS A 152 0.26 8.95 5.25
CA HIS A 152 -0.66 8.52 4.21
C HIS A 152 -1.87 9.44 4.09
N LEU A 153 -2.35 9.61 2.87
CA LEU A 153 -3.57 10.33 2.50
C LEU A 153 -4.55 9.34 1.88
N ARG A 154 -5.74 9.15 2.47
CA ARG A 154 -6.79 8.26 1.96
C ARG A 154 -8.01 9.05 1.52
N MET A 155 -8.53 8.73 0.34
CA MET A 155 -9.53 9.53 -0.33
C MET A 155 -10.64 8.66 -0.93
N ALA A 156 -11.86 9.16 -0.87
CA ALA A 156 -13.02 8.58 -1.54
C ALA A 156 -13.07 8.99 -3.03
N ARG A 157 -12.73 10.26 -3.31
CA ARG A 157 -12.54 10.86 -4.63
C ARG A 157 -11.28 11.72 -4.62
N VAL A 158 -10.73 12.03 -5.79
CA VAL A 158 -9.51 12.82 -5.89
C VAL A 158 -9.76 14.27 -5.49
N ASP A 159 -9.19 14.65 -4.36
CA ASP A 159 -9.00 16.03 -3.93
C ASP A 159 -7.65 16.53 -4.42
N GLU A 160 -7.65 17.31 -5.51
CA GLU A 160 -6.42 17.76 -6.15
C GLU A 160 -5.58 18.66 -5.25
N ALA A 161 -6.23 19.49 -4.44
CA ALA A 161 -5.56 20.41 -3.54
C ALA A 161 -4.87 19.63 -2.42
N ALA A 162 -5.58 18.69 -1.79
CA ALA A 162 -5.00 17.82 -0.76
C ALA A 162 -3.85 16.98 -1.32
N VAL A 163 -4.00 16.41 -2.52
CA VAL A 163 -2.93 15.64 -3.19
C VAL A 163 -1.68 16.47 -3.41
N ARG A 164 -1.82 17.68 -3.99
CA ARG A 164 -0.67 18.55 -4.27
C ARG A 164 0.00 19.01 -2.98
N THR A 165 -0.77 19.40 -1.97
CA THR A 165 -0.25 19.77 -0.66
C THR A 165 0.47 18.60 0.00
N PHE A 166 -0.12 17.40 -0.02
CA PHE A 166 0.49 16.20 0.52
C PHE A 166 1.81 15.87 -0.17
N ILE A 167 1.89 15.91 -1.50
CA ILE A 167 3.13 15.63 -2.23
C ILE A 167 4.19 16.68 -1.89
N ARG A 168 3.87 17.98 -1.94
CA ARG A 168 4.84 19.05 -1.64
C ARG A 168 5.37 18.97 -0.22
N GLU A 169 4.48 18.70 0.73
CA GLU A 169 4.87 18.68 2.12
C GLU A 169 5.54 17.38 2.51
N LYS A 170 5.07 16.23 2.04
CA LYS A 170 5.41 14.92 2.61
C LYS A 170 6.32 14.07 1.70
N ALA A 171 6.45 14.39 0.42
CA ALA A 171 7.44 13.72 -0.44
C ALA A 171 8.87 14.10 -0.02
N LEU A 172 9.84 13.27 -0.42
CA LEU A 172 11.28 13.55 -0.25
C LEU A 172 11.76 13.77 1.21
N ARG A 173 10.95 13.43 2.22
CA ARG A 173 11.31 13.59 3.64
C ARG A 173 12.13 12.44 4.23
N GLY A 174 12.29 11.35 3.49
CA GLY A 174 13.09 10.20 3.93
C GLY A 174 14.59 10.51 4.03
N PRO A 175 15.34 9.80 4.89
CA PRO A 175 16.81 9.93 5.01
C PRO A 175 17.53 9.75 3.67
N GLY A 176 16.99 8.90 2.78
CA GLY A 176 17.49 8.61 1.43
C GLY A 176 17.19 9.65 0.34
N ARG A 177 16.66 10.84 0.66
CA ARG A 177 16.22 11.86 -0.33
C ARG A 177 17.26 12.27 -1.38
N GLN A 178 18.55 12.13 -1.07
CA GLN A 178 19.67 12.51 -1.93
C GLN A 178 19.93 11.49 -3.05
N ARG A 179 19.33 10.29 -2.99
CA ARG A 179 19.42 9.29 -4.04
C ARG A 179 18.26 9.47 -5.01
N TYR A 180 18.58 9.90 -6.23
CA TYR A 180 17.63 10.11 -7.34
C TYR A 180 17.92 9.22 -8.54
N GLY A 181 18.81 8.23 -8.39
CA GLY A 181 19.02 7.20 -9.41
C GLY A 181 17.73 6.41 -9.65
N ARG A 182 17.50 6.00 -10.89
CA ARG A 182 16.44 5.02 -11.19
C ARG A 182 16.78 3.70 -10.51
N GLY A 183 15.78 3.05 -9.93
CA GLY A 183 15.90 1.65 -9.49
C GLY A 183 16.21 0.73 -10.68
N ARG A 184 16.71 -0.47 -10.41
CA ARG A 184 16.99 -1.49 -11.44
C ARG A 184 15.85 -2.50 -11.59
N PHE A 185 14.76 -2.34 -10.83
CA PHE A 185 13.63 -3.25 -10.85
C PHE A 185 12.69 -2.89 -12.01
N ASP A 186 12.57 -3.80 -12.97
CA ASP A 186 11.74 -3.66 -14.17
C ASP A 186 10.69 -4.79 -14.32
N ALA A 187 10.71 -5.78 -13.42
CA ALA A 187 9.73 -6.85 -13.40
C ALA A 187 8.32 -6.27 -13.22
N GLN A 188 7.43 -6.59 -14.17
CA GLN A 188 6.05 -6.07 -14.27
C GLN A 188 5.91 -4.55 -14.35
N LEU A 189 7.01 -3.84 -14.65
CA LEU A 189 6.96 -2.41 -14.83
C LEU A 189 6.17 -2.08 -16.11
N LEU A 190 4.97 -1.54 -15.94
CA LEU A 190 4.11 -1.18 -17.07
C LEU A 190 4.64 0.07 -17.78
N VAL A 191 5.09 1.06 -17.01
CA VAL A 191 5.53 2.37 -17.51
C VAL A 191 6.60 2.91 -16.57
N GLU A 192 7.77 3.27 -17.11
CA GLU A 192 8.79 4.01 -16.36
C GLU A 192 8.31 5.42 -15.99
N ALA A 193 8.62 5.86 -14.76
CA ALA A 193 8.28 7.20 -14.32
C ALA A 193 9.17 8.27 -15.00
N ALA A 194 8.51 9.25 -15.63
CA ALA A 194 9.18 10.36 -16.31
C ALA A 194 9.26 11.61 -15.43
N THR A 195 10.29 12.45 -15.65
CA THR A 195 10.37 13.77 -15.03
C THR A 195 9.21 14.64 -15.51
N PRO A 196 8.39 15.23 -14.61
CA PRO A 196 7.37 16.19 -15.01
C PRO A 196 7.99 17.41 -15.70
N GLU A 197 7.32 17.95 -16.71
CA GLU A 197 7.71 19.22 -17.32
C GLU A 197 7.81 20.32 -16.26
N GLY A 198 8.90 21.09 -16.27
CA GLY A 198 9.18 22.11 -15.24
C GLY A 198 9.82 21.58 -13.95
N SER A 199 10.19 20.29 -13.90
CA SER A 199 11.00 19.69 -12.83
C SER A 199 12.32 19.13 -13.35
N ASP A 200 13.07 18.43 -12.50
CA ASP A 200 14.34 17.78 -12.81
C ASP A 200 14.40 16.34 -12.27
N GLN A 201 15.51 15.64 -12.49
CA GLN A 201 15.65 14.25 -12.02
C GLN A 201 15.65 14.12 -10.49
N ALA A 202 16.01 15.20 -9.80
CA ALA A 202 16.03 15.30 -8.35
C ALA A 202 14.69 15.79 -7.78
N ASP A 203 13.64 15.95 -8.60
CA ASP A 203 12.35 16.48 -8.18
C ASP A 203 12.48 17.82 -7.41
N SER A 204 13.41 18.69 -7.79
CA SER A 204 13.64 19.97 -7.10
C SER A 204 12.40 20.88 -7.09
N VAL A 205 11.52 20.71 -8.09
CA VAL A 205 10.24 21.40 -8.20
C VAL A 205 9.13 20.36 -8.19
N LEU A 206 8.36 20.30 -7.09
CA LEU A 206 7.22 19.41 -6.95
C LEU A 206 5.93 20.09 -7.44
N CYS A 207 5.15 19.37 -8.24
CA CYS A 207 3.94 19.88 -8.89
C CYS A 207 4.17 21.16 -9.71
N PRO A 208 5.11 21.14 -10.70
CA PRO A 208 5.44 22.29 -11.54
C PRO A 208 4.30 22.73 -12.46
N ASN A 209 3.51 21.79 -12.97
CA ASN A 209 2.37 22.05 -13.82
C ASN A 209 1.15 22.43 -12.96
N GLN A 210 1.04 23.72 -12.66
CA GLN A 210 -0.15 24.31 -12.05
C GLN A 210 -0.92 25.12 -13.10
N PRO A 211 -2.26 25.00 -13.17
CA PRO A 211 -3.09 26.14 -13.55
C PRO A 211 -3.06 27.23 -12.47
#